data_AF-A0A1Y5XH65-F1
#
_entry.id   AF-A0A1Y5XH65-F1
#
_cell.length_a   1.000
_cell.length_b   1.000
_cell.length_c   1.000
_cell.angle_alpha   90.00
_cell.angle_beta   90.00
_cell.angle_gamma   90.00
#
_symmetry.space_group_name_H-M   'P 1'
#
loop_
_entity.id
_entity.type
_entity.pdbx_description
1 polymer ?
#
loop_
_entity_poly.entity_id
_entity_poly.type
_entity_poly.pdbx_seq_one_letter_code
_entity_poly.pdbx_strand_id
1 'polypeptide(L)'
;MCGAKGGDVADYNLEAINNCMTTVQNFKPKFGQIADSFSGVSSDPGAYGELPSSGAVSSAVDAVNKLMLGEFEKAEQLLDGVARALDAVVQSVQNVEQHTAKTYSV
;
A
#
# COMPACT_ATOMS: atom_id res chain seq x y z
N MET A 1 22.41 -20.26 -27.76
CA MET A 1 21.86 -20.06 -26.41
C MET A 1 22.98 -19.51 -25.54
N CYS A 2 23.18 -18.18 -25.54
CA CYS A 2 24.19 -17.54 -24.70
C CYS A 2 23.54 -17.21 -23.37
N GLY A 3 24.17 -17.64 -22.28
CA GLY A 3 23.70 -17.40 -20.92
C GLY A 3 23.57 -15.90 -20.66
N ALA A 4 22.44 -15.51 -20.05
CA ALA A 4 22.28 -14.20 -19.45
C ALA A 4 23.44 -13.99 -18.47
N LYS A 5 24.20 -12.91 -18.67
CA LYS A 5 25.23 -12.53 -17.69
C LYS A 5 24.49 -12.09 -16.42
N GLY A 6 25.07 -12.31 -15.25
CA GLY A 6 24.43 -11.96 -13.96
C GLY A 6 23.86 -10.54 -13.90
N GLY A 7 24.47 -9.58 -14.62
CA GLY A 7 23.96 -8.21 -14.77
C GLY A 7 22.60 -8.11 -15.46
N ASP A 8 22.34 -8.92 -16.50
CA ASP A 8 21.05 -8.89 -17.23
C ASP A 8 19.89 -9.36 -16.33
N VAL A 9 20.18 -10.26 -15.38
CA VAL A 9 19.18 -10.79 -14.42
C VAL A 9 18.97 -9.80 -13.27
N ALA A 10 20.02 -9.13 -12.79
CA ALA A 10 19.91 -8.10 -11.76
C ALA A 10 19.11 -6.89 -12.26
N ASP A 11 19.40 -6.42 -13.47
CA ASP A 11 18.71 -5.30 -14.10
C ASP A 11 17.22 -5.60 -14.33
N TYR A 12 16.90 -6.80 -14.85
CA TYR A 12 15.51 -7.24 -15.01
C TYR A 12 14.74 -7.26 -13.68
N ASN A 13 15.34 -7.82 -12.62
CA ASN A 13 14.71 -7.87 -11.31
C ASN A 13 14.52 -6.47 -10.71
N LEU A 14 15.47 -5.56 -10.90
CA LEU A 14 15.35 -4.17 -10.47
C LEU A 14 14.22 -3.44 -11.22
N GLU A 15 14.09 -3.66 -12.52
CA GLU A 15 12.97 -3.12 -13.31
C GLU A 15 11.62 -3.64 -12.79
N ALA A 16 11.50 -4.94 -12.54
CA ALA A 16 10.30 -5.53 -11.96
C ALA A 16 9.96 -4.93 -10.59
N ILE A 17 10.95 -4.74 -9.71
CA ILE A 17 10.74 -4.12 -8.39
C ILE A 17 10.31 -2.66 -8.53
N ASN A 18 10.90 -1.90 -9.45
CA ASN A 18 10.51 -0.51 -9.72
C ASN A 18 9.07 -0.41 -10.24
N ASN A 19 8.63 -1.36 -11.06
CA ASN A 19 7.25 -1.45 -11.52
C ASN A 19 6.28 -1.77 -10.37
N CYS A 20 6.67 -2.67 -9.47
CA CYS A 20 5.90 -2.94 -8.24
C CYS A 20 5.83 -1.68 -7.35
N MET A 21 6.94 -0.97 -7.16
CA MET A 21 7.00 0.26 -6.36
C MET A 21 6.10 1.35 -6.96
N THR A 22 6.16 1.55 -8.27
CA THR A 22 5.29 2.50 -8.99
C THR A 22 3.81 2.17 -8.78
N THR A 23 3.46 0.88 -8.86
CA THR A 23 2.08 0.42 -8.62
C THR A 23 1.66 0.70 -7.19
N VAL A 24 2.48 0.36 -6.19
CA VAL A 24 2.21 0.64 -4.77
C VAL A 24 2.00 2.13 -4.53
N GLN A 25 2.87 3.00 -5.09
CA GLN A 25 2.76 4.45 -4.98
C GLN A 25 1.48 5.00 -5.63
N ASN A 26 0.99 4.38 -6.71
CA ASN A 26 -0.26 4.78 -7.36
C ASN A 26 -1.52 4.34 -6.60
N PHE A 27 -1.46 3.24 -5.84
CA PHE A 27 -2.61 2.70 -5.11
C PHE A 27 -2.70 3.18 -3.66
N LYS A 28 -1.57 3.36 -2.96
CA LYS A 28 -1.51 3.84 -1.59
C LYS A 28 -2.41 5.07 -1.32
N PRO A 29 -2.28 6.19 -2.07
CA PRO A 29 -3.07 7.39 -1.78
C PRO A 29 -4.57 7.18 -2.00
N LYS A 30 -4.98 6.21 -2.82
CA LYS A 30 -6.40 5.91 -3.04
C LYS A 30 -7.05 5.32 -1.79
N PHE A 31 -6.31 4.50 -1.04
CA PHE A 31 -6.81 3.94 0.22
C PHE A 31 -6.97 5.01 1.30
N GLY A 32 -6.00 5.91 1.44
CA GLY A 32 -6.13 7.08 2.31
C GLY A 32 -7.31 7.98 1.92
N GLN A 33 -7.45 8.30 0.63
CA GLN A 33 -8.58 9.10 0.12
C GLN A 33 -9.95 8.44 0.38
N ILE A 34 -10.05 7.11 0.26
CA ILE A 34 -11.27 6.39 0.59
C ILE A 34 -11.49 6.39 2.11
N ALA A 35 -10.46 6.19 2.91
CA ALA A 35 -10.53 6.25 4.38
C ALA A 35 -11.07 7.60 4.85
N ASP A 36 -10.59 8.71 4.27
CA ASP A 36 -11.04 10.07 4.56
C ASP A 36 -12.55 10.25 4.34
N SER A 37 -13.15 9.52 3.39
CA SER A 37 -14.60 9.59 3.14
C SER A 37 -15.45 8.99 4.27
N PHE A 38 -14.86 8.19 5.16
CA PHE A 38 -15.50 7.63 6.36
C PHE A 38 -15.14 8.41 7.64
N SER A 39 -14.19 9.34 7.58
CA SER A 39 -13.72 10.10 8.73
C SER A 39 -14.67 11.25 9.05
N GLY A 40 -15.05 11.38 10.33
CA GLY A 40 -15.92 12.47 10.80
C GLY A 40 -17.34 12.45 10.25
N VAL A 41 -17.77 11.36 9.61
CA VAL A 41 -19.12 11.17 9.09
C VAL A 41 -19.95 10.43 10.14
N SER A 42 -20.94 11.12 10.72
CA SER A 42 -21.94 10.50 11.60
C SER A 42 -23.28 10.44 10.88
N SER A 43 -23.99 9.35 11.12
CA SER A 43 -25.29 9.08 10.57
C SER A 43 -26.38 9.71 11.43
N ASP A 44 -27.22 10.54 10.81
CA ASP A 44 -28.39 11.13 11.47
C ASP A 44 -29.51 10.08 11.60
N PRO A 45 -30.00 9.77 12.82
CA PRO A 45 -31.20 8.95 13.00
C PRO A 45 -32.39 9.42 12.16
N GLY A 46 -32.55 10.75 11.97
CA GLY A 46 -33.61 11.36 11.17
C GLY A 46 -33.54 10.98 9.68
N ALA A 47 -32.38 10.61 9.15
CA ALA A 47 -32.22 10.12 7.79
C ALA A 47 -32.95 8.77 7.55
N TYR A 48 -33.26 8.04 8.62
CA TYR A 48 -34.01 6.78 8.58
C TYR A 48 -35.51 6.95 8.89
N GLY A 49 -35.97 8.19 9.04
CA GLY A 49 -37.36 8.53 9.35
C GLY A 49 -37.82 8.09 10.74
N GLU A 50 -39.14 7.94 10.90
CA GLU A 50 -39.82 7.62 12.16
C GLU A 50 -39.80 6.13 12.51
N LEU A 51 -38.83 5.36 12.00
CA LEU A 51 -38.68 3.96 12.39
C LEU A 51 -38.46 3.90 13.90
N PRO A 52 -39.16 3.01 14.65
CA PRO A 52 -38.97 2.89 16.10
C PRO A 52 -37.52 2.61 16.52
N SER A 53 -36.69 2.13 15.59
CA SER A 53 -35.27 1.82 15.78
C SER A 53 -34.34 2.67 14.91
N SER A 54 -34.77 3.83 14.42
CA SER A 54 -33.95 4.73 13.60
C SER A 54 -32.62 5.09 14.24
N GLY A 55 -32.60 5.34 15.56
CA GLY A 55 -31.38 5.56 16.33
C GLY A 55 -30.43 4.34 16.37
N ALA A 56 -30.98 3.12 16.42
CA ALA A 56 -30.17 1.90 16.38
C ALA A 56 -29.58 1.66 14.98
N VAL A 57 -30.32 2.00 13.92
CA VAL A 57 -29.82 1.94 12.54
C VAL A 57 -28.70 2.96 12.33
N SER A 58 -28.90 4.22 12.74
CA SER A 58 -27.85 5.25 12.72
C SER A 58 -26.58 4.78 13.45
N SER A 59 -26.74 4.25 14.67
CA SER A 59 -25.61 3.71 15.45
C SER A 59 -24.89 2.55 14.75
N ALA A 60 -25.64 1.67 14.08
CA ALA A 60 -25.05 0.58 13.32
C ALA A 60 -24.28 1.09 12.08
N VAL A 61 -24.78 2.12 11.41
CA VAL A 61 -24.07 2.76 10.29
C VAL A 61 -22.80 3.46 10.77
N ASP A 62 -22.84 4.15 11.90
CA ASP A 62 -21.64 4.75 12.51
C ASP A 62 -20.57 3.69 12.85
N ALA A 63 -20.99 2.53 13.34
CA ALA A 63 -20.10 1.41 13.59
C ALA A 63 -19.46 0.86 12.29
N VAL A 64 -20.24 0.77 11.21
CA VAL A 64 -19.71 0.38 9.89
C VAL A 64 -18.75 1.42 9.35
N ASN A 65 -19.06 2.72 9.43
CA ASN A 65 -18.17 3.79 8.99
C ASN A 65 -16.82 3.71 9.73
N LYS A 66 -16.84 3.51 11.04
CA LYS A 66 -15.63 3.34 11.85
C LYS A 66 -14.82 2.09 11.45
N LEU A 67 -15.50 0.98 11.16
CA LEU A 67 -14.85 -0.24 10.67
C LEU A 67 -14.15 0.03 9.33
N MET A 68 -14.86 0.62 8.37
CA MET A 68 -14.34 0.89 7.03
C MET A 68 -13.16 1.85 7.07
N LEU A 69 -13.23 2.92 7.87
CA LEU A 69 -12.11 3.83 8.12
C LEU A 69 -10.86 3.03 8.53
N GLY A 70 -10.98 2.20 9.56
CA GLY A 70 -9.86 1.41 10.07
C GLY A 70 -9.31 0.39 9.07
N GLU A 71 -10.15 -0.26 8.27
CA GLU A 71 -9.68 -1.20 7.24
C GLU A 71 -8.94 -0.51 6.10
N PHE A 72 -9.40 0.67 5.67
CA PHE A 72 -8.71 1.42 4.62
C PHE A 72 -7.40 2.06 5.11
N GLU A 73 -7.33 2.53 6.36
CA GLU A 73 -6.07 2.97 6.99
C GLU A 73 -5.06 1.81 7.05
N LYS A 74 -5.48 0.60 7.45
CA LYS A 74 -4.62 -0.59 7.46
C LYS A 74 -4.13 -0.95 6.06
N ALA A 75 -4.99 -0.86 5.05
CA ALA A 75 -4.62 -1.12 3.66
C ALA A 75 -3.53 -0.13 3.18
N GLU A 76 -3.67 1.16 3.52
CA GLU A 76 -2.63 2.15 3.25
C GLU A 76 -1.30 1.83 3.95
N GLN A 77 -1.35 1.49 5.25
CA GLN A 77 -0.17 1.10 6.04
C GLN A 77 0.51 -0.16 5.48
N LEU A 78 -0.26 -1.13 5.00
CA LEU A 78 0.27 -2.34 4.38
C LEU A 78 1.04 -1.99 3.11
N LEU A 79 0.47 -1.15 2.24
CA LEU A 79 1.15 -0.69 1.03
C LEU A 79 2.41 0.11 1.34
N ASP A 80 2.40 0.91 2.39
CA ASP A 80 3.59 1.60 2.90
C ASP A 80 4.69 0.62 3.36
N GLY A 81 4.29 -0.47 4.02
CA GLY A 81 5.18 -1.58 4.37
C GLY A 81 5.78 -2.28 3.15
N VAL A 82 4.96 -2.54 2.12
CA VAL A 82 5.42 -3.13 0.86
C VAL A 82 6.43 -2.20 0.17
N ALA A 83 6.16 -0.89 0.10
CA ALA A 83 7.09 0.08 -0.49
C ALA A 83 8.46 0.05 0.21
N ARG A 84 8.50 0.03 1.55
CA ARG A 84 9.74 -0.09 2.31
C ARG A 84 10.48 -1.40 2.06
N ALA A 85 9.75 -2.52 1.98
CA ALA A 85 10.34 -3.82 1.72
C ALA A 85 10.98 -3.87 0.31
N LEU A 86 10.30 -3.33 -0.69
CA LEU A 86 10.83 -3.24 -2.07
C LEU A 86 12.08 -2.34 -2.13
N ASP A 87 12.06 -1.19 -1.47
CA ASP A 87 13.22 -0.30 -1.36
C ASP A 87 14.43 -0.99 -0.71
N ALA A 88 14.21 -1.73 0.38
CA ALA A 88 15.27 -2.50 1.04
C ALA A 88 15.89 -3.56 0.11
N VAL A 89 15.09 -4.23 -0.72
CA VAL A 89 15.59 -5.19 -1.70
C VAL A 89 16.46 -4.49 -2.76
N VAL A 90 16.00 -3.34 -3.30
CA VAL A 90 16.79 -2.56 -4.27
C VAL A 90 18.15 -2.16 -3.70
N GLN A 91 18.15 -1.62 -2.47
CA GLN A 91 19.37 -1.22 -1.78
C GLN A 91 20.31 -2.43 -1.56
N SER A 92 19.75 -3.59 -1.18
CA SER A 92 20.55 -4.80 -1.03
C SER A 92 21.22 -5.24 -2.33
N VAL A 93 20.49 -5.22 -3.46
CA VAL A 93 21.05 -5.58 -4.77
C VAL A 93 22.15 -4.60 -5.18
N GLN A 94 21.90 -3.30 -5.07
CA GLN A 94 22.89 -2.26 -5.40
C GLN A 94 24.16 -2.39 -4.55
N ASN A 95 24.02 -2.70 -3.25
CA ASN A 95 25.15 -2.92 -2.37
C ASN A 95 25.99 -4.13 -2.81
N VAL A 96 25.34 -5.25 -3.18
CA VAL A 96 26.04 -6.45 -3.68
C VAL A 96 26.79 -6.16 -4.98
N GLU A 97 26.17 -5.45 -5.92
CA GLU A 97 26.81 -5.04 -7.18
C GLU A 97 28.03 -4.13 -6.92
N GLN A 98 27.89 -3.12 -6.07
CA GLN A 98 29.01 -2.24 -5.70
C GLN A 98 30.15 -2.99 -5.00
N HIS A 99 29.84 -3.92 -4.10
CA HIS A 99 30.83 -4.77 -3.44
C HIS A 99 31.56 -5.67 -4.44
N THR A 100 30.83 -6.27 -5.37
CA THR A 100 31.38 -7.13 -6.42
C THR A 100 32.28 -6.31 -7.35
N ALA A 101 31.82 -5.15 -7.82
CA ALA A 101 32.60 -4.25 -8.67
C ALA A 101 33.92 -3.82 -8.00
N LYS A 102 33.92 -3.48 -6.71
CA LYS A 102 35.13 -3.13 -5.96
C LYS A 102 36.09 -4.31 -5.74
N THR A 103 35.55 -5.52 -5.62
CA THR A 103 36.34 -6.73 -5.32
C THR A 103 37.00 -7.30 -6.58
N TYR A 104 36.35 -7.15 -7.74
CA TYR A 104 36.77 -7.75 -9.00
C TYR A 104 37.15 -6.74 -10.09
N SER A 105 37.28 -5.46 -9.76
CA SER A 105 37.92 -4.47 -10.63
C SER A 105 39.42 -4.80 -10.74
N VAL A 106 39.79 -5.51 -11.81
CA VAL A 106 41.18 -5.72 -12.27
C VAL A 106 41.57 -4.58 -13.19
#